data_AF-A0A9Q5D062-F1
#
_entry.id   AF-A0A9Q5D062-F1
#
_cell.length_a   1.000
_cell.length_b   1.000
_cell.length_c   1.000
_cell.angle_alpha   90.00
_cell.angle_beta   90.00
_cell.angle_gamma   90.00
#
_symmetry.space_group_name_H-M   'P 1'
#
loop_
_entity.id
_entity.type
_entity.pdbx_description
1 polymer ?
#
loop_
_entity_poly.entity_id
_entity_poly.type
_entity_poly.pdbx_seq_one_letter_code
_entity_poly.pdbx_strand_id
1 'polypeptide(L)'
;MKKCVSFRLIPALIILLSVISCSKELKQADVLPLHETAAATTESLDSLLAYKSRPHEIYAAFYRLEGPCYGPAPFNTNFSQVPDSLDILILFCFSPTSPVAAQVPAWINTLHTKGTKVILTGGLDLAPGATHDSAGYAITAKRIMDSVVNKYGFDGYDIDIESNPSGQTLTDMAGVYKALSSYLGPKSGTGKLLTFDTNQSGSNSLFQKVYTMIDYVWLQAYGRGASSLQSTWNSFSPYISSSRFVPGFSFYEERGYPSNVWYDVTYPVNGTGRAYDYARWEPSGGKKGGVFSYAIDRDAPLTSSTDNNAYAPTYIVSKQLIQIMNPAGGGSGTTGVVFYQDAGYGGAASQPIAKGNYTLSQLQARGVVNDWASSVKIPAGWKIIMYADDNFSGTSWTLTADNSWFGALSPNANDKMSSVKIQ
;
A
#
# COMPACT_ATOMS: atom_id res chain seq x y z
N MET A 1 88.68 5.11 -16.72
CA MET A 1 89.76 4.31 -16.10
C MET A 1 90.02 4.83 -14.69
N LYS A 2 90.07 3.91 -13.70
CA LYS A 2 90.43 4.11 -12.27
C LYS A 2 89.38 4.87 -11.42
N LYS A 3 89.02 4.49 -10.20
CA LYS A 3 89.08 3.25 -9.38
C LYS A 3 88.18 3.55 -8.16
N CYS A 4 87.51 2.53 -7.61
CA CYS A 4 86.84 2.55 -6.31
C CYS A 4 87.72 3.11 -5.19
N VAL A 5 87.13 3.65 -4.11
CA VAL A 5 87.25 3.13 -2.72
C VAL A 5 86.09 3.71 -1.89
N SER A 6 85.35 2.83 -1.21
CA SER A 6 84.41 3.18 -0.14
C SER A 6 85.16 3.47 1.16
N PHE A 7 84.72 4.46 1.94
CA PHE A 7 84.88 4.41 3.39
C PHE A 7 83.70 5.10 4.08
N ARG A 8 83.09 4.37 5.03
CA ARG A 8 82.08 4.83 5.98
C ARG A 8 82.75 5.70 7.04
N LEU A 9 82.12 6.80 7.46
CA LEU A 9 81.71 7.06 8.85
C LEU A 9 80.99 8.42 8.98
N ILE A 10 79.86 8.34 9.69
CA ILE A 10 78.84 9.26 10.24
C ILE A 10 79.46 10.46 11.03
N PRO A 11 78.78 11.58 11.43
CA PRO A 11 77.40 12.09 11.19
C PRO A 11 77.34 13.57 10.70
N ALA A 12 76.18 14.04 10.22
CA ALA A 12 75.80 15.45 10.42
C ALA A 12 74.29 15.70 10.32
N LEU A 13 73.81 16.33 11.37
CA LEU A 13 72.54 16.99 11.63
C LEU A 13 72.05 17.84 10.44
N ILE A 14 70.81 17.64 10.00
CA ILE A 14 70.09 18.59 9.13
C ILE A 14 68.76 18.95 9.77
N ILE A 15 68.66 20.24 10.10
CA ILE A 15 67.43 20.96 10.42
C ILE A 15 66.63 21.12 9.13
N LEU A 16 65.37 20.66 9.10
CA LEU A 16 64.41 21.07 8.09
C LEU A 16 63.09 21.50 8.73
N LEU A 17 62.76 22.77 8.53
CA LEU A 17 61.48 23.39 8.86
C LEU A 17 60.38 22.90 7.91
N SER A 18 59.41 22.21 8.51
CA SER A 18 57.96 22.30 8.30
C SER A 18 57.40 22.73 6.94
N VAL A 19 56.78 21.77 6.26
CA VAL A 19 55.41 21.91 5.73
C VAL A 19 54.54 20.82 6.35
N ILE A 20 53.42 21.25 6.94
CA ILE A 20 52.45 20.42 7.66
C ILE A 20 51.57 19.70 6.64
N SER A 21 51.72 18.38 6.55
CA SER A 21 50.70 17.49 5.99
C SER A 21 49.79 17.07 7.15
N CYS A 22 48.51 17.43 7.08
CA CYS A 22 47.52 17.05 8.08
C CYS A 22 46.75 15.82 7.59
N SER A 23 47.28 14.63 7.86
CA SER A 23 46.49 13.39 7.80
C SER A 23 45.63 13.33 9.07
N LYS A 24 44.34 13.61 8.96
CA LYS A 24 43.38 13.28 10.03
C LYS A 24 43.08 11.79 9.95
N GLU A 25 43.68 11.03 10.86
CA GLU A 25 43.15 9.74 11.29
C GLU A 25 41.71 9.97 11.81
N LEU A 26 40.75 9.28 11.21
CA LEU A 26 39.40 9.20 11.75
C LEU A 26 39.46 8.33 13.00
N LYS A 27 39.32 8.96 14.17
CA LYS A 27 39.02 8.24 15.41
C LYS A 27 37.75 7.42 15.19
N GLN A 28 37.85 6.13 15.48
CA GLN A 28 36.72 5.22 15.54
C GLN A 28 35.70 5.80 16.53
N ALA A 29 34.54 6.21 16.01
CA ALA A 29 33.43 6.63 16.83
C ALA A 29 32.96 5.41 17.64
N ASP A 30 32.80 5.58 18.95
CA ASP A 30 32.18 4.59 19.81
C ASP A 30 30.82 4.21 19.23
N VAL A 31 30.74 2.97 18.75
CA VAL A 31 29.49 2.34 18.33
C VAL A 31 28.70 2.11 19.60
N LEU A 32 27.73 2.99 19.87
CA LEU A 32 26.65 2.69 20.80
C LEU A 32 26.06 1.33 20.39
N PRO A 33 25.99 0.34 21.29
CA PRO A 33 25.43 -0.95 20.94
C PRO A 33 23.97 -0.72 20.51
N LEU A 34 23.67 -1.09 19.27
CA LEU A 34 22.30 -1.30 18.81
C LEU A 34 21.66 -2.25 19.82
N HIS A 35 20.77 -1.70 20.65
CA HIS A 35 19.93 -2.49 21.53
C HIS A 35 19.19 -3.49 20.63
N GLU A 36 19.37 -4.77 20.94
CA GLU A 36 18.76 -5.89 20.25
C GLU A 36 17.28 -5.62 19.99
N THR A 37 16.95 -5.58 18.71
CA THR A 37 15.67 -5.96 18.11
C THR A 37 14.46 -5.90 19.05
N ALA A 38 13.63 -4.87 18.88
CA ALA A 38 12.20 -5.13 18.94
C ALA A 38 11.95 -6.27 17.94
N ALA A 39 11.61 -7.45 18.44
CA ALA A 39 11.21 -8.56 17.58
C ALA A 39 10.15 -8.00 16.63
N ALA A 40 10.48 -7.93 15.35
CA ALA A 40 9.45 -7.80 14.33
C ALA A 40 8.51 -8.98 14.61
N THR A 41 7.35 -8.71 15.19
CA THR A 41 6.29 -9.69 15.24
C THR A 41 6.08 -10.04 13.78
N THR A 42 6.57 -11.19 13.35
CA THR A 42 6.26 -11.70 12.02
C THR A 42 4.74 -11.78 12.03
N GLU A 43 4.09 -10.88 11.30
CA GLU A 43 2.65 -10.95 11.13
C GLU A 43 2.41 -12.34 10.55
N SER A 44 1.72 -13.19 11.30
CA SER A 44 1.49 -14.55 10.85
C SER A 44 0.75 -14.49 9.52
N LEU A 45 1.02 -15.44 8.62
CA LEU A 45 0.31 -15.51 7.35
C LEU A 45 -1.21 -15.50 7.56
N ASP A 46 -1.68 -16.16 8.62
CA ASP A 46 -3.11 -16.17 9.00
C ASP A 46 -3.62 -14.77 9.37
N SER A 47 -2.84 -13.95 10.07
CA SER A 47 -3.21 -12.56 10.40
C SER A 47 -3.30 -11.69 9.14
N LEU A 48 -2.34 -11.85 8.22
CA LEU A 48 -2.36 -11.16 6.93
C LEU A 48 -3.58 -11.54 6.09
N LEU A 49 -3.86 -12.85 5.97
CA LEU A 49 -5.01 -13.34 5.21
C LEU A 49 -6.33 -12.92 5.86
N ALA A 50 -6.41 -12.91 7.20
CA ALA A 50 -7.55 -12.38 7.93
C ALA A 50 -7.75 -10.88 7.66
N TYR A 51 -6.68 -10.09 7.67
CA TYR A 51 -6.70 -8.67 7.30
C TYR A 51 -7.24 -8.47 5.87
N LYS A 52 -6.78 -9.24 4.90
CA LYS A 52 -7.24 -9.11 3.50
C LYS A 52 -8.66 -9.60 3.27
N SER A 53 -9.17 -10.49 4.12
CA SER A 53 -10.53 -11.03 3.99
C SER A 53 -11.63 -10.06 4.44
N ARG A 54 -11.32 -9.10 5.31
CA ARG A 54 -12.29 -8.11 5.80
C ARG A 54 -12.41 -6.92 4.84
N PRO A 55 -13.54 -6.20 4.81
CA PRO A 55 -13.61 -4.90 4.14
C PRO A 55 -12.55 -3.94 4.69
N HIS A 56 -11.76 -3.36 3.80
CA HIS A 56 -10.73 -2.37 4.08
C HIS A 56 -10.50 -1.53 2.82
N GLU A 57 -9.85 -0.37 2.97
CA GLU A 57 -9.46 0.45 1.83
C GLU A 57 -8.22 -0.17 1.18
N ILE A 58 -8.34 -0.61 -0.07
CA ILE A 58 -7.29 -1.39 -0.72
C ILE A 58 -6.09 -0.52 -1.10
N TYR A 59 -4.92 -1.13 -1.18
CA TYR A 59 -3.80 -0.57 -1.92
C TYR A 59 -3.57 -1.38 -3.20
N ALA A 60 -3.64 -0.70 -4.34
CA ALA A 60 -3.32 -1.28 -5.64
C ALA A 60 -2.05 -0.66 -6.23
N ALA A 61 -1.39 -1.34 -7.16
CA ALA A 61 -0.15 -0.83 -7.70
C ALA A 61 0.16 -1.32 -9.12
N PHE A 62 0.47 -0.40 -10.02
CA PHE A 62 1.05 -0.74 -11.32
C PHE A 62 2.55 -0.99 -11.18
N TYR A 63 2.98 -2.16 -11.65
CA TYR A 63 4.37 -2.58 -11.70
C TYR A 63 4.85 -2.60 -13.15
N ARG A 64 5.94 -1.88 -13.45
CA ARG A 64 6.53 -1.84 -14.78
C ARG A 64 7.42 -3.07 -14.98
N LEU A 65 6.91 -4.05 -15.73
CA LEU A 65 7.61 -5.33 -15.91
C LEU A 65 8.59 -5.28 -17.07
N GLU A 66 9.71 -6.00 -16.94
CA GLU A 66 10.63 -6.25 -18.05
C GLU A 66 9.89 -6.86 -19.25
N GLY A 67 10.00 -6.20 -20.40
CA GLY A 67 9.17 -6.53 -21.55
C GLY A 67 9.27 -5.51 -22.67
N PRO A 68 8.21 -5.38 -23.50
CA PRO A 68 8.18 -4.46 -24.62
C PRO A 68 8.44 -2.99 -24.28
N CYS A 69 8.06 -2.55 -23.08
CA CYS A 69 8.16 -1.13 -22.69
C CYS A 69 9.34 -0.82 -21.76
N TYR A 70 9.80 -1.81 -20.96
CA TYR A 70 10.78 -1.59 -19.91
C TYR A 70 11.89 -2.65 -19.93
N GLY A 71 13.09 -2.22 -19.54
CA GLY A 71 14.23 -3.10 -19.35
C GLY A 71 14.14 -3.91 -18.06
N PRO A 72 15.20 -4.69 -17.74
CA PRO A 72 15.27 -5.47 -16.51
C PRO A 72 15.16 -4.58 -15.28
N ALA A 73 14.46 -5.08 -14.27
CA ALA A 73 14.35 -4.41 -12.99
C ALA A 73 15.74 -4.30 -12.32
N PRO A 74 16.06 -3.16 -11.68
CA PRO A 74 17.35 -2.97 -11.04
C PRO A 74 17.51 -3.94 -9.86
N PHE A 75 18.77 -4.27 -9.54
CA PHE A 75 19.13 -5.15 -8.41
C PHE A 75 18.53 -6.57 -8.45
N ASN A 76 18.22 -7.09 -9.65
CA ASN A 76 17.60 -8.39 -9.85
C ASN A 76 16.29 -8.57 -9.05
N THR A 77 15.57 -7.47 -8.85
CA THR A 77 14.27 -7.48 -8.19
C THR A 77 13.17 -7.98 -9.12
N ASN A 78 12.05 -8.42 -8.56
CA ASN A 78 10.86 -8.78 -9.32
C ASN A 78 9.59 -8.49 -8.52
N PHE A 79 8.44 -8.56 -9.19
CA PHE A 79 7.19 -8.15 -8.58
C PHE A 79 6.68 -9.07 -7.45
N SER A 80 7.24 -10.27 -7.26
CA SER A 80 6.87 -11.13 -6.13
C SER A 80 7.37 -10.61 -4.78
N GLN A 81 8.15 -9.52 -4.79
CA GLN A 81 8.78 -8.91 -3.60
C GLN A 81 8.05 -7.66 -3.09
N VAL A 82 6.94 -7.27 -3.72
CA VAL A 82 6.06 -6.19 -3.25
C VAL A 82 5.55 -6.47 -1.83
N PRO A 83 5.11 -5.44 -1.08
CA PRO A 83 4.67 -5.63 0.30
C PRO A 83 3.58 -6.68 0.43
N ASP A 84 3.69 -7.50 1.47
CA ASP A 84 2.72 -8.56 1.77
C ASP A 84 1.29 -8.00 1.91
N SER A 85 1.14 -6.78 2.41
CA SER A 85 -0.13 -6.07 2.58
C SER A 85 -0.68 -5.43 1.29
N LEU A 86 -0.02 -5.55 0.14
CA LEU A 86 -0.56 -5.09 -1.15
C LEU A 86 -1.77 -5.97 -1.55
N ASP A 87 -2.87 -5.36 -1.94
CA ASP A 87 -4.10 -6.10 -2.26
C ASP A 87 -4.15 -6.51 -3.73
N ILE A 88 -3.84 -5.58 -4.63
CA ILE A 88 -3.90 -5.80 -6.07
C ILE A 88 -2.64 -5.27 -6.74
N LEU A 89 -1.89 -6.16 -7.39
CA LEU A 89 -0.80 -5.80 -8.27
C LEU A 89 -1.29 -5.82 -9.72
N ILE A 90 -0.97 -4.78 -10.48
CA ILE A 90 -1.35 -4.60 -11.89
C ILE A 90 -0.06 -4.63 -12.70
N LEU A 91 0.16 -5.68 -13.49
CA LEU A 91 1.34 -5.74 -14.35
C LEU A 91 1.11 -4.86 -15.57
N PHE A 92 2.00 -3.87 -15.75
CA PHE A 92 1.96 -2.95 -16.87
C PHE A 92 2.99 -3.38 -17.92
N CYS A 93 2.60 -3.32 -19.19
CA CYS A 93 3.44 -3.67 -20.34
C CYS A 93 3.98 -5.12 -20.36
N PHE A 94 3.31 -6.07 -19.73
CA PHE A 94 3.66 -7.49 -19.91
C PHE A 94 3.20 -8.02 -21.28
N SER A 95 4.01 -8.89 -21.89
CA SER A 95 3.68 -9.66 -23.09
C SER A 95 4.17 -11.09 -22.94
N PRO A 96 3.55 -12.09 -23.61
CA PRO A 96 4.14 -13.43 -23.75
C PRO A 96 5.57 -13.46 -24.30
N THR A 97 6.03 -12.38 -24.94
CA THR A 97 7.40 -12.21 -25.44
C THR A 97 8.35 -11.56 -24.43
N SER A 98 7.87 -11.18 -23.24
CA SER A 98 8.72 -10.66 -22.17
C SER A 98 9.80 -11.69 -21.79
N PRO A 99 11.07 -11.28 -21.59
CA PRO A 99 12.15 -12.18 -21.18
C PRO A 99 11.84 -12.97 -19.90
N VAL A 100 11.01 -12.39 -19.03
CA VAL A 100 10.58 -12.95 -17.75
C VAL A 100 9.26 -13.73 -17.80
N ALA A 101 8.68 -13.95 -18.99
CA ALA A 101 7.35 -14.53 -19.12
C ALA A 101 7.23 -15.93 -18.51
N ALA A 102 8.30 -16.74 -18.55
CA ALA A 102 8.30 -18.08 -17.98
C ALA A 102 8.25 -18.08 -16.44
N GLN A 103 8.72 -17.00 -15.80
CA GLN A 103 8.77 -16.84 -14.35
C GLN A 103 7.47 -16.28 -13.77
N VAL A 104 6.69 -15.54 -14.59
CA VAL A 104 5.45 -14.87 -14.17
C VAL A 104 4.50 -15.78 -13.38
N PRO A 105 4.18 -17.02 -13.81
CA PRO A 105 3.26 -17.87 -13.05
C PRO A 105 3.77 -18.21 -11.64
N ALA A 106 5.07 -18.43 -11.47
CA ALA A 106 5.66 -18.73 -10.16
C ALA A 106 5.64 -17.50 -9.23
N TRP A 107 5.87 -16.30 -9.78
CA TRP A 107 5.78 -15.05 -9.04
C TRP A 107 4.34 -14.72 -8.64
N ILE A 108 3.37 -14.96 -9.52
CA ILE A 108 1.94 -14.84 -9.21
C ILE A 108 1.56 -15.80 -8.07
N ASN A 109 1.96 -17.07 -8.16
CA ASN A 109 1.67 -18.05 -7.10
C ASN A 109 2.25 -17.62 -5.75
N THR A 110 3.44 -17.01 -5.73
CA THR A 110 4.04 -16.47 -4.51
C THR A 110 3.14 -15.40 -3.89
N LEU A 111 2.60 -14.49 -4.70
CA LEU A 111 1.68 -13.44 -4.25
C LEU A 111 0.31 -13.98 -3.82
N HIS A 112 -0.19 -15.01 -4.49
CA HIS A 112 -1.43 -15.71 -4.11
C HIS A 112 -1.34 -16.31 -2.71
N THR A 113 -0.19 -16.86 -2.32
CA THR A 113 -0.03 -17.38 -0.94
C THR A 113 -0.26 -16.31 0.13
N LYS A 114 -0.03 -15.04 -0.21
CA LYS A 114 -0.21 -13.86 0.65
C LYS A 114 -1.54 -13.15 0.41
N GLY A 115 -2.42 -13.71 -0.41
CA GLY A 115 -3.72 -13.12 -0.74
C GLY A 115 -3.66 -11.87 -1.64
N THR A 116 -2.53 -11.58 -2.28
CA THR A 116 -2.43 -10.49 -3.27
C THR A 116 -2.95 -10.97 -4.61
N LYS A 117 -3.91 -10.27 -5.20
CA LYS A 117 -4.37 -10.53 -6.57
C LYS A 117 -3.39 -9.90 -7.56
N VAL A 118 -3.16 -10.56 -8.69
CA VAL A 118 -2.33 -10.05 -9.79
C VAL A 118 -3.16 -9.97 -11.06
N ILE A 119 -3.34 -8.76 -11.59
CA ILE A 119 -4.07 -8.53 -12.84
C ILE A 119 -3.12 -7.95 -13.90
N LEU A 120 -3.59 -7.91 -15.14
CA LEU A 120 -2.80 -7.44 -16.28
C LEU A 120 -3.52 -6.29 -16.98
N THR A 121 -2.80 -5.20 -17.26
CA THR A 121 -3.27 -4.16 -18.17
C THR A 121 -3.16 -4.62 -19.62
N GLY A 122 -4.20 -4.41 -20.42
CA GLY A 122 -4.13 -4.63 -21.86
C GLY A 122 -5.30 -4.05 -22.66
N GLY A 123 -5.28 -4.33 -23.97
CA GLY A 123 -6.17 -3.69 -24.94
C GLY A 123 -7.49 -4.44 -25.20
N LEU A 124 -8.38 -3.76 -25.92
CA LEU A 124 -9.66 -4.28 -26.39
C LEU A 124 -9.72 -4.47 -27.91
N ASP A 125 -8.56 -4.43 -28.57
CA ASP A 125 -8.48 -4.59 -30.02
C ASP A 125 -9.03 -5.96 -30.44
N LEU A 126 -9.84 -5.95 -31.50
CA LEU A 126 -10.42 -7.18 -32.04
C LEU A 126 -9.32 -8.18 -32.41
N ALA A 127 -9.58 -9.45 -32.12
CA ALA A 127 -8.72 -10.52 -32.59
C ALA A 127 -8.59 -10.47 -34.12
N PRO A 128 -7.43 -10.80 -34.69
CA PRO A 128 -7.26 -10.85 -36.15
C PRO A 128 -8.36 -11.66 -36.82
N GLY A 129 -9.10 -11.04 -37.75
CA GLY A 129 -10.21 -11.65 -38.49
C GLY A 129 -11.54 -11.73 -37.74
N ALA A 130 -11.65 -11.20 -36.52
CA ALA A 130 -12.92 -11.11 -35.80
C ALA A 130 -13.85 -10.05 -36.41
N THR A 131 -15.15 -10.33 -36.42
CA THR A 131 -16.21 -9.45 -36.91
C THR A 131 -16.55 -8.33 -35.92
N HIS A 132 -17.09 -7.22 -36.41
CA HIS A 132 -17.55 -6.09 -35.60
C HIS A 132 -18.96 -6.33 -35.02
N ASP A 133 -19.14 -7.48 -34.37
CA ASP A 133 -20.40 -7.92 -33.79
C ASP A 133 -20.17 -8.81 -32.56
N SER A 134 -21.25 -9.29 -31.93
CA SER A 134 -21.18 -10.12 -30.73
C SER A 134 -20.34 -11.40 -30.90
N ALA A 135 -20.27 -11.97 -32.10
CA ALA A 135 -19.47 -13.17 -32.35
C ALA A 135 -17.98 -12.84 -32.34
N GLY A 136 -17.58 -11.76 -33.02
CA GLY A 136 -16.19 -11.32 -33.01
C GLY A 136 -15.73 -10.80 -31.65
N TYR A 137 -16.62 -10.15 -30.89
CA TYR A 137 -16.35 -9.74 -29.50
C TYR A 137 -16.12 -10.96 -28.59
N ALA A 138 -16.93 -12.02 -28.74
CA ALA A 138 -16.76 -13.25 -27.98
C ALA A 138 -15.44 -13.96 -28.32
N ILE A 139 -15.07 -14.01 -29.62
CA ILE A 139 -13.76 -14.54 -30.08
C ILE A 139 -12.61 -13.75 -29.43
N THR A 140 -12.72 -12.43 -29.42
CA THR A 140 -11.69 -11.54 -28.86
C THR A 140 -11.55 -11.75 -27.35
N ALA A 141 -12.66 -11.75 -26.61
CA ALA A 141 -12.64 -12.00 -25.17
C ALA A 141 -12.05 -13.38 -24.84
N LYS A 142 -12.46 -14.43 -25.57
CA LYS A 142 -11.91 -15.79 -25.37
C LYS A 142 -10.39 -15.83 -25.64
N ARG A 143 -9.91 -15.15 -26.68
CA ARG A 143 -8.48 -15.05 -26.97
C ARG A 143 -7.72 -14.37 -25.83
N ILE A 144 -8.22 -13.26 -25.29
CA ILE A 144 -7.60 -12.57 -24.13
C ILE A 144 -7.51 -13.52 -22.93
N MET A 145 -8.61 -14.19 -22.62
CA MET A 145 -8.67 -15.14 -21.51
C MET A 145 -7.70 -16.30 -21.69
N ASP A 146 -7.71 -16.96 -22.85
CA ASP A 146 -6.91 -18.17 -23.07
C ASP A 146 -5.41 -17.88 -23.24
N SER A 147 -5.08 -16.83 -23.99
CA SER A 147 -3.69 -16.56 -24.38
C SER A 147 -2.89 -15.82 -23.31
N VAL A 148 -3.58 -15.15 -22.37
CA VAL A 148 -2.93 -14.34 -21.35
C VAL A 148 -3.48 -14.60 -19.95
N VAL A 149 -4.75 -14.27 -19.67
CA VAL A 149 -5.27 -14.27 -18.29
C VAL A 149 -5.15 -15.66 -17.64
N ASN A 150 -5.73 -16.69 -18.28
CA ASN A 150 -5.71 -18.05 -17.77
C ASN A 150 -4.34 -18.72 -17.95
N LYS A 151 -3.63 -18.44 -19.06
CA LYS A 151 -2.32 -19.04 -19.35
C LYS A 151 -1.29 -18.73 -18.28
N TYR A 152 -1.26 -17.50 -17.78
CA TYR A 152 -0.28 -17.05 -16.79
C TYR A 152 -0.81 -17.06 -15.36
N GLY A 153 -2.11 -17.31 -15.16
CA GLY A 153 -2.73 -17.38 -13.83
C GLY A 153 -3.14 -16.02 -13.26
N PHE A 154 -3.35 -15.00 -14.10
CA PHE A 154 -3.82 -13.69 -13.65
C PHE A 154 -5.23 -13.77 -13.05
N ASP A 155 -5.47 -12.93 -12.05
CA ASP A 155 -6.74 -12.76 -11.36
C ASP A 155 -7.67 -11.78 -12.04
N GLY A 156 -7.30 -11.21 -13.18
CA GLY A 156 -8.12 -10.20 -13.82
C GLY A 156 -7.46 -9.50 -14.99
N TYR A 157 -8.21 -8.56 -15.55
CA TYR A 157 -7.80 -7.75 -16.68
C TYR A 157 -8.18 -6.29 -16.46
N ASP A 158 -7.22 -5.42 -16.72
CA ASP A 158 -7.32 -3.99 -16.59
C ASP A 158 -7.27 -3.31 -17.95
N ILE A 159 -8.10 -2.29 -18.14
CA ILE A 159 -8.20 -1.54 -19.39
C ILE A 159 -7.91 -0.08 -19.10
N ASP A 160 -6.81 0.41 -19.69
CA ASP A 160 -6.37 1.81 -19.61
C ASP A 160 -7.05 2.66 -20.69
N ILE A 161 -7.87 3.63 -20.25
CA ILE A 161 -8.70 4.49 -21.08
C ILE A 161 -8.34 5.96 -20.82
N GLU A 162 -7.46 6.50 -21.66
CA GLU A 162 -7.00 7.90 -21.56
C GLU A 162 -7.63 8.83 -22.61
N SER A 163 -8.62 8.34 -23.35
CA SER A 163 -9.34 9.09 -24.38
C SER A 163 -10.83 8.78 -24.38
N ASN A 164 -11.60 9.57 -25.11
CA ASN A 164 -13.05 9.40 -25.22
C ASN A 164 -13.39 8.74 -26.58
N PRO A 165 -13.53 7.41 -26.65
CA PRO A 165 -13.79 6.73 -27.91
C PRO A 165 -15.18 7.08 -28.46
N SER A 166 -15.36 6.96 -29.77
CA SER A 166 -16.64 7.21 -30.44
C SER A 166 -16.85 6.27 -31.62
N GLY A 167 -18.03 6.32 -32.25
CA GLY A 167 -18.35 5.55 -33.46
C GLY A 167 -18.16 4.03 -33.30
N GLN A 168 -17.57 3.41 -34.32
CA GLN A 168 -17.32 1.96 -34.34
C GLN A 168 -16.35 1.53 -33.24
N THR A 169 -15.29 2.31 -32.96
CA THR A 169 -14.32 2.02 -31.90
C THR A 169 -14.99 1.89 -30.54
N LEU A 170 -15.87 2.83 -30.17
CA LEU A 170 -16.64 2.74 -28.93
C LEU A 170 -17.54 1.49 -28.90
N THR A 171 -18.15 1.15 -30.03
CA THR A 171 -19.02 -0.02 -30.17
C THR A 171 -18.23 -1.31 -29.96
N ASP A 172 -17.07 -1.43 -30.59
CA ASP A 172 -16.20 -2.59 -30.46
C ASP A 172 -15.63 -2.74 -29.06
N MET A 173 -15.08 -1.66 -28.49
CA MET A 173 -14.55 -1.68 -27.12
C MET A 173 -15.62 -2.10 -26.12
N ALA A 174 -16.83 -1.49 -26.17
CA ALA A 174 -17.92 -1.86 -25.27
C ALA A 174 -18.39 -3.31 -25.49
N GLY A 175 -18.37 -3.78 -26.75
CA GLY A 175 -18.70 -5.15 -27.12
C GLY A 175 -17.73 -6.18 -26.53
N VAL A 176 -16.42 -5.96 -26.68
CA VAL A 176 -15.37 -6.81 -26.10
C VAL A 176 -15.43 -6.75 -24.58
N TYR A 177 -15.61 -5.57 -23.99
CA TYR A 177 -15.78 -5.41 -22.53
C TYR A 177 -16.95 -6.24 -22.00
N LYS A 178 -18.10 -6.18 -22.69
CA LYS A 178 -19.28 -6.99 -22.35
C LYS A 178 -18.99 -8.48 -22.46
N ALA A 179 -18.28 -8.92 -23.50
CA ALA A 179 -17.91 -10.32 -23.65
C ALA A 179 -16.95 -10.77 -22.53
N LEU A 180 -15.96 -9.96 -22.16
CA LEU A 180 -15.07 -10.19 -21.01
C LEU A 180 -15.84 -10.29 -19.68
N SER A 181 -16.94 -9.55 -19.51
CA SER A 181 -17.74 -9.57 -18.29
C SER A 181 -18.41 -10.92 -17.97
N SER A 182 -18.39 -11.86 -18.92
CA SER A 182 -18.81 -13.25 -18.69
C SER A 182 -17.73 -14.09 -17.98
N TYR A 183 -16.47 -13.64 -18.01
CA TYR A 183 -15.32 -14.31 -17.41
C TYR A 183 -14.75 -13.55 -16.20
N LEU A 184 -14.86 -12.23 -16.23
CA LEU A 184 -14.24 -11.30 -15.28
C LEU A 184 -15.28 -10.31 -14.74
N GLY A 185 -15.00 -9.71 -13.59
CA GLY A 185 -15.85 -8.68 -13.02
C GLY A 185 -17.06 -9.22 -12.25
N PRO A 186 -17.86 -8.33 -11.64
CA PRO A 186 -18.97 -8.69 -10.76
C PRO A 186 -20.08 -9.49 -11.47
N LYS A 187 -20.15 -9.43 -12.80
CA LYS A 187 -21.15 -10.19 -13.58
C LYS A 187 -20.78 -11.64 -13.83
N SER A 188 -19.51 -12.01 -13.65
CA SER A 188 -19.00 -13.34 -14.00
C SER A 188 -19.20 -14.38 -12.91
N GLY A 189 -19.25 -13.97 -11.64
CA GLY A 189 -19.26 -14.87 -10.49
C GLY A 189 -17.94 -15.64 -10.26
N THR A 190 -16.86 -15.33 -10.98
CA THR A 190 -15.59 -16.07 -10.91
C THR A 190 -14.65 -15.57 -9.81
N GLY A 191 -14.90 -14.38 -9.28
CA GLY A 191 -13.99 -13.68 -8.35
C GLY A 191 -12.77 -13.02 -9.03
N LYS A 192 -12.61 -13.21 -10.35
CA LYS A 192 -11.61 -12.50 -11.15
C LYS A 192 -12.05 -11.08 -11.46
N LEU A 193 -11.10 -10.16 -11.50
CA LEU A 193 -11.34 -8.73 -11.60
C LEU A 193 -11.43 -8.26 -13.05
N LEU A 194 -12.32 -7.30 -13.30
CA LEU A 194 -12.36 -6.51 -14.53
C LEU A 194 -12.33 -5.03 -14.16
N THR A 195 -11.35 -4.26 -14.63
CA THR A 195 -11.13 -2.90 -14.11
C THR A 195 -11.00 -1.85 -15.20
N PHE A 196 -11.28 -0.60 -14.81
CA PHE A 196 -11.27 0.55 -15.70
C PHE A 196 -10.28 1.58 -15.17
N ASP A 197 -9.10 1.64 -15.79
CA ASP A 197 -8.09 2.66 -15.51
C ASP A 197 -8.33 3.87 -16.41
N THR A 198 -8.24 5.09 -15.86
CA THR A 198 -8.51 6.30 -16.64
C THR A 198 -7.99 7.57 -15.99
N ASN A 199 -7.56 8.51 -16.83
CA ASN A 199 -7.36 9.91 -16.45
C ASN A 199 -8.60 10.81 -16.72
N GLN A 200 -9.70 10.22 -17.22
CA GLN A 200 -10.94 10.89 -17.62
C GLN A 200 -11.97 10.99 -16.46
N SER A 201 -13.13 11.59 -16.73
CA SER A 201 -14.27 11.67 -15.79
C SER A 201 -15.32 10.60 -16.05
N GLY A 202 -16.32 10.48 -15.16
CA GLY A 202 -17.47 9.58 -15.33
C GLY A 202 -18.41 9.92 -16.49
N SER A 203 -18.12 11.00 -17.24
CA SER A 203 -18.78 11.27 -18.53
C SER A 203 -18.10 10.59 -19.72
N ASN A 204 -17.04 9.80 -19.51
CA ASN A 204 -16.40 9.02 -20.57
C ASN A 204 -17.40 8.07 -21.23
N SER A 205 -17.43 8.06 -22.57
CA SER A 205 -18.44 7.36 -23.37
C SER A 205 -18.39 5.84 -23.20
N LEU A 206 -17.20 5.28 -23.01
CA LEU A 206 -17.03 3.84 -22.76
C LEU A 206 -17.42 3.50 -21.33
N PHE A 207 -16.96 4.27 -20.35
CA PHE A 207 -17.30 4.07 -18.94
C PHE A 207 -18.83 3.97 -18.75
N GLN A 208 -19.59 4.90 -19.33
CA GLN A 208 -21.06 4.89 -19.23
C GLN A 208 -21.72 3.63 -19.82
N LYS A 209 -21.06 2.91 -20.73
CA LYS A 209 -21.54 1.63 -21.27
C LYS A 209 -21.17 0.42 -20.41
N VAL A 210 -20.08 0.51 -19.64
CA VAL A 210 -19.45 -0.66 -19.01
C VAL A 210 -19.40 -0.61 -17.48
N TYR A 211 -19.78 0.48 -16.83
CA TYR A 211 -19.63 0.66 -15.37
C TYR A 211 -20.25 -0.44 -14.49
N THR A 212 -21.27 -1.15 -14.98
CA THR A 212 -21.90 -2.29 -14.28
C THR A 212 -21.07 -3.58 -14.35
N MET A 213 -20.03 -3.62 -15.17
CA MET A 213 -19.22 -4.81 -15.49
C MET A 213 -17.86 -4.82 -14.79
N ILE A 214 -17.47 -3.71 -14.16
CA ILE A 214 -16.14 -3.54 -13.58
C ILE A 214 -16.14 -3.79 -12.06
N ASP A 215 -15.00 -3.99 -11.42
CA ASP A 215 -14.86 -4.02 -9.97
C ASP A 215 -14.45 -2.65 -9.43
N TYR A 216 -13.46 -2.03 -10.08
CA TYR A 216 -12.85 -0.77 -9.67
C TYR A 216 -12.66 0.18 -10.85
N VAL A 217 -12.70 1.48 -10.54
CA VAL A 217 -12.15 2.55 -11.36
C VAL A 217 -10.83 3.00 -10.74
N TRP A 218 -9.75 2.84 -11.50
CA TRP A 218 -8.44 3.41 -11.18
C TRP A 218 -8.41 4.82 -11.78
N LEU A 219 -8.56 5.86 -10.95
CA LEU A 219 -8.43 7.24 -11.42
C LEU A 219 -6.97 7.68 -11.38
N GLN A 220 -6.34 7.84 -12.54
CA GLN A 220 -5.01 8.44 -12.68
C GLN A 220 -5.05 9.93 -12.32
N ALA A 221 -4.82 10.23 -11.05
CA ALA A 221 -4.86 11.59 -10.49
C ALA A 221 -3.45 12.19 -10.33
N TYR A 222 -2.50 11.77 -11.17
CA TYR A 222 -1.10 12.21 -11.08
C TYR A 222 -1.04 13.74 -11.23
N GLY A 223 -0.26 14.41 -10.38
CA GLY A 223 -0.19 15.88 -10.44
C GLY A 223 -1.30 16.61 -9.67
N ARG A 224 -2.44 15.96 -9.39
CA ARG A 224 -3.66 16.64 -8.94
C ARG A 224 -3.68 16.84 -7.42
N GLY A 225 -4.29 17.92 -6.94
CA GLY A 225 -4.50 18.11 -5.49
C GLY A 225 -5.67 17.25 -5.00
N ALA A 226 -5.59 16.73 -3.76
CA ALA A 226 -6.66 15.91 -3.16
C ALA A 226 -8.03 16.61 -3.14
N SER A 227 -8.05 17.95 -3.02
CA SER A 227 -9.28 18.75 -3.09
C SER A 227 -10.02 18.63 -4.43
N SER A 228 -9.33 18.29 -5.52
CA SER A 228 -9.94 18.06 -6.85
C SER A 228 -10.59 16.69 -7.01
N LEU A 229 -10.32 15.74 -6.10
CA LEU A 229 -10.87 14.40 -6.20
C LEU A 229 -12.39 14.40 -6.01
N GLN A 230 -12.94 15.33 -5.21
CA GLN A 230 -14.38 15.42 -4.99
C GLN A 230 -15.16 15.76 -6.27
N SER A 231 -14.66 16.70 -7.09
CA SER A 231 -15.34 17.03 -8.35
C SER A 231 -15.27 15.88 -9.35
N THR A 232 -14.16 15.15 -9.37
CA THR A 232 -14.01 13.95 -10.20
C THR A 232 -14.95 12.85 -9.70
N TRP A 233 -15.00 12.58 -8.40
CA TRP A 233 -15.92 11.62 -7.79
C TRP A 233 -17.38 11.95 -8.10
N ASN A 234 -17.80 13.22 -8.05
CA ASN A 234 -19.15 13.63 -8.39
C ASN A 234 -19.57 13.23 -9.82
N SER A 235 -18.62 13.06 -10.74
CA SER A 235 -18.91 12.57 -12.10
C SER A 235 -19.12 11.05 -12.16
N PHE A 236 -18.54 10.29 -11.22
CA PHE A 236 -18.63 8.82 -11.14
C PHE A 236 -19.73 8.32 -10.19
N SER A 237 -20.07 9.10 -9.16
CA SER A 237 -21.02 8.73 -8.11
C SER A 237 -22.43 8.36 -8.57
N PRO A 238 -22.95 8.83 -9.74
CA PRO A 238 -24.22 8.32 -10.26
C PRO A 238 -24.18 6.87 -10.74
N TYR A 239 -22.98 6.32 -10.97
CA TYR A 239 -22.79 5.03 -11.67
C TYR A 239 -22.21 3.93 -10.76
N ILE A 240 -21.36 4.30 -9.80
CA ILE A 240 -20.66 3.35 -8.92
C ILE A 240 -20.73 3.80 -7.46
N SER A 241 -20.57 2.86 -6.52
CA SER A 241 -20.35 3.19 -5.11
C SER A 241 -18.95 3.74 -4.87
N SER A 242 -18.77 4.53 -3.82
CA SER A 242 -17.48 5.15 -3.47
C SER A 242 -16.38 4.10 -3.21
N SER A 243 -16.75 2.93 -2.69
CA SER A 243 -15.86 1.78 -2.48
C SER A 243 -15.24 1.19 -3.75
N ARG A 244 -15.68 1.64 -4.93
CA ARG A 244 -15.15 1.22 -6.25
C ARG A 244 -14.28 2.29 -6.91
N PHE A 245 -14.16 3.46 -6.28
CA PHE A 245 -13.39 4.59 -6.78
C PHE A 245 -12.05 4.65 -6.05
N VAL A 246 -10.95 4.53 -6.81
CA VAL A 246 -9.60 4.41 -6.27
C VAL A 246 -8.70 5.45 -6.95
N PRO A 247 -8.47 6.62 -6.32
CA PRO A 247 -7.56 7.63 -6.84
C PRO A 247 -6.11 7.15 -6.78
N GLY A 248 -5.34 7.45 -7.82
CA GLY A 248 -3.95 7.05 -7.95
C GLY A 248 -2.97 8.19 -8.06
N PHE A 249 -1.77 7.94 -7.56
CA PHE A 249 -0.60 8.80 -7.65
C PHE A 249 0.52 8.11 -8.42
N SER A 250 1.54 8.85 -8.85
CA SER A 250 2.68 8.29 -9.57
C SER A 250 3.98 8.44 -8.76
N PHE A 251 4.76 7.35 -8.66
CA PHE A 251 6.16 7.47 -8.24
C PHE A 251 6.98 8.18 -9.32
N TYR A 252 8.18 8.67 -8.95
CA TYR A 252 9.07 9.28 -9.95
C TYR A 252 9.68 8.20 -10.85
N GLU A 253 9.30 8.22 -12.12
CA GLU A 253 9.95 7.43 -13.17
C GLU A 253 11.32 8.02 -13.53
N GLU A 254 12.33 7.16 -13.61
CA GLU A 254 13.66 7.55 -14.05
C GLU A 254 13.60 8.25 -15.42
N ARG A 255 14.31 9.37 -15.52
CA ARG A 255 14.40 10.24 -16.70
C ARG A 255 13.07 10.89 -17.09
N GLY A 256 12.09 10.92 -16.20
CA GLY A 256 10.82 11.62 -16.44
C GLY A 256 10.95 13.14 -16.48
N TYR A 257 11.95 13.75 -15.82
CA TYR A 257 12.07 15.21 -15.78
C TYR A 257 12.57 15.80 -17.12
N PRO A 258 12.00 16.92 -17.62
CA PRO A 258 10.92 17.71 -17.02
C PRO A 258 9.50 17.35 -17.49
N SER A 259 9.35 16.43 -18.45
CA SER A 259 8.10 16.23 -19.19
C SER A 259 7.09 15.26 -18.56
N ASN A 260 7.57 14.34 -17.72
CA ASN A 260 6.80 13.29 -17.06
C ASN A 260 7.21 13.21 -15.58
N VAL A 261 6.98 14.30 -14.85
CA VAL A 261 7.25 14.42 -13.41
C VAL A 261 6.03 14.97 -12.70
N TRP A 262 5.57 14.24 -11.69
CA TRP A 262 4.31 14.57 -11.03
C TRP A 262 4.49 15.21 -9.67
N TYR A 263 5.58 14.98 -8.92
CA TYR A 263 5.75 15.43 -7.53
C TYR A 263 4.66 14.94 -6.55
N ASP A 264 4.16 13.72 -6.76
CA ASP A 264 3.17 13.11 -5.86
C ASP A 264 3.76 12.64 -4.53
N VAL A 265 5.06 12.32 -4.52
CA VAL A 265 5.81 11.90 -3.35
C VAL A 265 6.91 12.92 -3.05
N THR A 266 7.04 13.31 -1.78
CA THR A 266 8.14 14.14 -1.31
C THR A 266 9.35 13.27 -0.97
N TYR A 267 10.52 13.65 -1.47
CA TYR A 267 11.79 12.98 -1.20
C TYR A 267 12.82 13.93 -0.56
N PRO A 268 13.63 13.48 0.43
CA PRO A 268 13.52 12.19 1.12
C PRO A 268 12.17 12.01 1.81
N VAL A 269 11.72 10.76 1.90
CA VAL A 269 10.37 10.41 2.39
C VAL A 269 10.17 10.93 3.81
N ASN A 270 9.13 11.73 4.02
CA ASN A 270 8.82 12.38 5.29
C ASN A 270 7.34 12.31 5.69
N GLY A 271 6.54 11.47 5.03
CA GLY A 271 5.11 11.31 5.33
C GLY A 271 4.18 12.37 4.71
N THR A 272 4.69 13.22 3.81
CA THR A 272 3.94 14.28 3.12
C THR A 272 3.97 14.13 1.60
N GLY A 273 3.07 14.84 0.92
CA GLY A 273 2.89 14.78 -0.53
C GLY A 273 1.50 14.26 -0.90
N ARG A 274 1.14 14.40 -2.17
CA ARG A 274 -0.20 14.07 -2.67
C ARG A 274 -0.57 12.61 -2.47
N ALA A 275 0.39 11.70 -2.54
CA ALA A 275 0.17 10.28 -2.23
C ALA A 275 -0.41 10.08 -0.81
N TYR A 276 0.12 10.82 0.17
CA TYR A 276 -0.35 10.79 1.55
C TYR A 276 -1.69 11.50 1.73
N ASP A 277 -1.91 12.59 1.00
CA ASP A 277 -3.20 13.27 1.00
C ASP A 277 -4.30 12.38 0.41
N TYR A 278 -4.00 11.61 -0.64
CA TYR A 278 -4.93 10.66 -1.24
C TYR A 278 -5.27 9.53 -0.27
N ALA A 279 -4.31 8.99 0.47
CA ALA A 279 -4.57 7.98 1.48
C ALA A 279 -5.54 8.48 2.57
N ARG A 280 -5.48 9.76 2.95
CA ARG A 280 -6.37 10.37 3.96
C ARG A 280 -7.69 10.90 3.41
N TRP A 281 -7.77 11.17 2.11
CA TRP A 281 -8.94 11.78 1.49
C TRP A 281 -10.12 10.80 1.46
N GLU A 282 -11.32 11.32 1.69
CA GLU A 282 -12.57 10.58 1.51
C GLU A 282 -13.57 11.37 0.67
N PRO A 283 -14.36 10.70 -0.19
CA PRO A 283 -15.47 11.34 -0.86
C PRO A 283 -16.58 11.71 0.12
N SER A 284 -17.29 12.80 -0.15
CA SER A 284 -18.55 13.06 0.53
C SER A 284 -19.52 11.88 0.31
N GLY A 285 -20.11 11.40 1.41
CA GLY A 285 -21.09 10.32 1.38
C GLY A 285 -20.55 8.89 1.51
N GLY A 286 -19.25 8.69 1.74
CA GLY A 286 -18.75 7.33 2.01
C GLY A 286 -17.24 7.22 2.11
N LYS A 287 -16.77 5.99 2.20
CA LYS A 287 -15.34 5.63 2.10
C LYS A 287 -14.97 5.35 0.65
N LYS A 288 -13.80 5.82 0.20
CA LYS A 288 -13.25 5.43 -1.11
C LYS A 288 -12.90 3.93 -1.12
N GLY A 289 -12.61 3.41 -2.30
CA GLY A 289 -12.16 2.02 -2.43
C GLY A 289 -10.75 1.79 -1.90
N GLY A 290 -9.89 2.81 -2.00
CA GLY A 290 -8.47 2.69 -1.66
C GLY A 290 -7.63 3.76 -2.35
N VAL A 291 -6.34 3.48 -2.52
CA VAL A 291 -5.41 4.26 -3.35
C VAL A 291 -4.60 3.33 -4.24
N PHE A 292 -4.18 3.79 -5.43
CA PHE A 292 -3.17 3.08 -6.20
C PHE A 292 -1.92 3.90 -6.49
N SER A 293 -0.80 3.21 -6.75
CA SER A 293 0.43 3.83 -7.25
C SER A 293 0.75 3.38 -8.66
N TYR A 294 1.17 4.29 -9.52
CA TYR A 294 1.89 3.96 -10.73
C TYR A 294 3.41 3.88 -10.49
N ALA A 295 4.08 2.94 -11.17
CA ALA A 295 5.51 2.64 -11.04
C ALA A 295 5.94 2.24 -9.61
N ILE A 296 5.28 1.26 -8.97
CA ILE A 296 5.66 0.82 -7.62
C ILE A 296 7.08 0.26 -7.53
N ASP A 297 7.65 -0.19 -8.64
CA ASP A 297 9.07 -0.54 -8.77
C ASP A 297 10.02 0.66 -8.49
N ARG A 298 9.48 1.87 -8.35
CA ARG A 298 10.18 3.10 -7.98
C ARG A 298 9.93 3.55 -6.53
N ASP A 299 9.22 2.77 -5.71
CA ASP A 299 9.11 3.04 -4.27
C ASP A 299 10.42 2.70 -3.54
N ALA A 300 11.31 3.67 -3.53
CA ALA A 300 12.69 3.55 -3.10
C ALA A 300 13.16 4.81 -2.35
N PRO A 301 14.28 4.75 -1.60
CA PRO A 301 14.80 5.87 -0.83
C PRO A 301 15.53 6.90 -1.71
N LEU A 302 14.80 7.52 -2.64
CA LEU A 302 15.33 8.58 -3.51
C LEU A 302 15.76 9.78 -2.66
N THR A 303 16.84 10.44 -3.09
CA THR A 303 17.41 11.59 -2.39
C THR A 303 16.74 12.92 -2.78
N SER A 304 16.02 12.95 -3.90
CA SER A 304 15.25 14.09 -4.40
C SER A 304 14.12 13.66 -5.34
N SER A 305 13.15 14.54 -5.62
CA SER A 305 11.98 14.23 -6.45
C SER A 305 12.25 14.00 -7.94
N THR A 306 13.51 14.13 -8.37
CA THR A 306 13.96 13.88 -9.75
C THR A 306 15.23 13.02 -9.79
N ASP A 307 15.43 12.21 -8.76
CA ASP A 307 16.59 11.32 -8.64
C ASP A 307 16.50 10.16 -9.64
N ASN A 308 17.43 10.16 -10.60
CA ASN A 308 17.52 9.18 -11.68
C ASN A 308 18.34 7.94 -11.31
N ASN A 309 18.88 7.87 -10.10
CA ASN A 309 19.63 6.70 -9.69
C ASN A 309 18.70 5.49 -9.51
N ALA A 310 19.25 4.32 -9.77
CA ALA A 310 18.60 3.06 -9.48
C ALA A 310 18.79 2.73 -8.00
N TYR A 311 17.70 2.38 -7.32
CA TYR A 311 17.70 1.88 -5.95
C TYR A 311 16.88 0.58 -5.88
N ALA A 312 17.22 -0.30 -4.95
CA ALA A 312 16.36 -1.43 -4.62
C ALA A 312 15.09 -0.88 -3.95
N PRO A 313 13.87 -1.29 -4.38
CA PRO A 313 12.64 -0.84 -3.76
C PRO A 313 12.55 -1.27 -2.29
N THR A 314 12.21 -0.32 -1.43
CA THR A 314 11.95 -0.57 0.00
C THR A 314 10.45 -0.62 0.30
N TYR A 315 9.64 -0.12 -0.65
CA TYR A 315 8.21 0.00 -0.56
C TYR A 315 7.74 0.82 0.65
N ILE A 316 8.54 1.83 1.03
CA ILE A 316 8.34 2.59 2.26
C ILE A 316 7.08 3.44 2.17
N VAL A 317 6.83 4.07 1.02
CA VAL A 317 5.63 4.88 0.82
C VAL A 317 4.41 3.97 0.79
N SER A 318 4.40 2.89 0.00
CA SER A 318 3.30 1.93 -0.07
C SER A 318 2.90 1.40 1.31
N LYS A 319 3.87 0.99 2.14
CA LYS A 319 3.60 0.53 3.52
C LYS A 319 2.98 1.63 4.39
N GLN A 320 3.48 2.86 4.31
CA GLN A 320 2.93 3.99 5.08
C GLN A 320 1.51 4.35 4.63
N LEU A 321 1.21 4.33 3.32
CA LEU A 321 -0.13 4.62 2.80
C LEU A 321 -1.15 3.55 3.22
N ILE A 322 -0.78 2.27 3.17
CA ILE A 322 -1.61 1.17 3.67
C ILE A 322 -1.96 1.38 5.15
N GLN A 323 -0.97 1.76 5.97
CA GLN A 323 -1.19 2.04 7.40
C GLN A 323 -2.07 3.28 7.64
N ILE A 324 -1.99 4.30 6.78
CA ILE A 324 -2.84 5.50 6.88
C ILE A 324 -4.29 5.18 6.54
N MET A 325 -4.52 4.40 5.48
CA MET A 325 -5.86 3.99 5.08
C MET A 325 -6.46 3.00 6.08
N ASN A 326 -5.63 2.12 6.64
CA ASN A 326 -6.05 1.03 7.51
C ASN A 326 -5.22 1.05 8.82
N PRO A 327 -5.38 2.07 9.67
CA PRO A 327 -4.60 2.17 10.90
C PRO A 327 -4.88 0.97 11.79
N ALA A 328 -3.83 0.46 12.45
CA ALA A 328 -3.94 -0.65 13.39
C ALA A 328 -4.90 -0.26 14.54
N GLY A 329 -6.16 -0.71 14.45
CA GLY A 329 -7.24 -0.37 15.38
C GLY A 329 -8.37 0.50 14.80
N GLY A 330 -8.35 0.86 13.50
CA GLY A 330 -9.36 1.73 12.87
C GLY A 330 -10.26 1.06 11.83
N GLY A 331 -10.37 -0.27 11.83
CA GLY A 331 -11.36 -0.97 11.02
C GLY A 331 -12.76 -0.84 11.65
N SER A 332 -13.61 -0.02 11.02
CA SER A 332 -15.06 0.00 11.27
C SER A 332 -15.61 -1.42 11.08
N GLY A 333 -15.91 -2.10 12.19
CA GLY A 333 -16.28 -3.52 12.24
C GLY A 333 -15.42 -4.40 13.16
N THR A 334 -14.48 -3.85 13.94
CA THR A 334 -13.68 -4.63 14.89
C THR A 334 -14.40 -4.80 16.23
N THR A 335 -14.79 -6.03 16.53
CA THR A 335 -15.13 -6.47 17.90
C THR A 335 -13.94 -6.18 18.82
N GLY A 336 -14.13 -5.31 19.82
CA GLY A 336 -13.08 -4.90 20.73
C GLY A 336 -13.62 -4.24 21.99
N VAL A 337 -12.78 -4.13 23.00
CA VAL A 337 -13.10 -3.44 24.26
C VAL A 337 -13.10 -1.94 24.03
N VAL A 338 -14.12 -1.24 24.50
CA VAL A 338 -14.23 0.23 24.38
C VAL A 338 -14.31 0.83 25.78
N PHE A 339 -13.36 1.70 26.12
CA PHE A 339 -13.36 2.47 27.35
C PHE A 339 -13.98 3.85 27.12
N TYR A 340 -14.66 4.36 28.14
CA TYR A 340 -15.37 5.64 28.11
C TYR A 340 -14.92 6.52 29.27
N GLN A 341 -14.82 7.82 28.99
CA GLN A 341 -14.45 8.85 29.95
C GLN A 341 -15.38 8.88 31.16
N ASP A 342 -16.69 8.81 30.91
CA ASP A 342 -17.71 9.02 31.93
C ASP A 342 -18.44 7.72 32.28
N ALA A 343 -19.18 7.75 33.38
CA ALA A 343 -20.12 6.71 33.74
C ALA A 343 -21.21 6.52 32.66
N GLY A 344 -21.83 5.35 32.62
CA GLY A 344 -22.93 5.06 31.72
C GLY A 344 -22.54 5.02 30.23
N TYR A 345 -21.27 4.77 29.92
CA TYR A 345 -20.72 4.80 28.56
C TYR A 345 -20.81 6.19 27.89
N GLY A 346 -20.76 7.24 28.71
CA GLY A 346 -20.79 8.64 28.27
C GLY A 346 -19.41 9.23 28.00
N GLY A 347 -19.39 10.47 27.49
CA GLY A 347 -18.16 11.21 27.23
C GLY A 347 -17.38 10.70 26.01
N ALA A 348 -16.09 11.05 25.95
CA ALA A 348 -15.20 10.55 24.90
C ALA A 348 -14.96 9.04 25.06
N ALA A 349 -14.79 8.35 23.93
CA ALA A 349 -14.60 6.90 23.88
C ALA A 349 -13.28 6.54 23.19
N SER A 350 -12.68 5.43 23.62
CA SER A 350 -11.53 4.84 22.94
C SER A 350 -11.93 4.25 21.59
N GLN A 351 -10.94 3.99 20.74
CA GLN A 351 -11.12 3.04 19.63
C GLN A 351 -11.41 1.63 20.20
N PRO A 352 -12.10 0.73 19.47
CA PRO A 352 -12.20 -0.68 19.85
C PRO A 352 -10.81 -1.32 19.99
N ILE A 353 -10.52 -1.84 21.17
CA ILE A 353 -9.23 -2.44 21.50
C ILE A 353 -9.34 -3.96 21.41
N ALA A 354 -8.57 -4.57 20.52
CA ALA A 354 -8.54 -6.02 20.34
C ALA A 354 -7.91 -6.74 21.56
N LYS A 355 -7.90 -8.08 21.53
CA LYS A 355 -7.15 -8.88 22.52
C LYS A 355 -5.66 -8.55 22.46
N GLY A 356 -5.02 -8.49 23.61
CA GLY A 356 -3.62 -8.09 23.72
C GLY A 356 -3.30 -7.48 25.08
N ASN A 357 -2.03 -7.12 25.27
CA ASN A 357 -1.53 -6.45 26.45
C ASN A 357 -1.15 -5.02 26.06
N TYR A 358 -1.71 -4.03 26.76
CA TYR A 358 -1.55 -2.62 26.42
C TYR A 358 -0.97 -1.83 27.59
N THR A 359 0.21 -1.24 27.39
CA THR A 359 0.81 -0.23 28.28
C THR A 359 0.09 1.11 28.13
N LEU A 360 0.39 2.08 29.00
CA LEU A 360 -0.18 3.42 28.98
C LEU A 360 0.00 4.10 27.63
N SER A 361 1.22 4.10 27.09
CA SER A 361 1.50 4.74 25.80
C SER A 361 0.71 4.11 24.65
N GLN A 362 0.49 2.79 24.69
CA GLN A 362 -0.31 2.07 23.71
C GLN A 362 -1.81 2.32 23.87
N LEU A 363 -2.28 2.55 25.09
CA LEU A 363 -3.66 2.96 25.40
C LEU A 363 -3.95 4.39 24.96
N GLN A 364 -3.01 5.32 25.20
CA GLN A 364 -3.10 6.70 24.74
C GLN A 364 -3.21 6.80 23.21
N ALA A 365 -2.44 5.98 22.48
CA ALA A 365 -2.56 5.86 21.03
C ALA A 365 -3.94 5.38 20.54
N ARG A 366 -4.77 4.83 21.43
CA ARG A 366 -6.14 4.35 21.17
C ARG A 366 -7.22 5.22 21.80
N GLY A 367 -6.85 6.39 22.32
CA GLY A 367 -7.78 7.36 22.89
C GLY A 367 -8.13 7.11 24.35
N VAL A 368 -7.37 6.27 25.07
CA VAL A 368 -7.51 6.08 26.52
C VAL A 368 -6.44 6.91 27.22
N VAL A 369 -6.86 7.98 27.91
CA VAL A 369 -5.96 8.83 28.69
C VAL A 369 -5.60 8.13 30.01
N ASN A 370 -4.47 8.51 30.62
CA ASN A 370 -4.11 8.02 31.95
C ASN A 370 -5.17 8.42 32.97
N ASP A 371 -5.53 7.53 33.91
CA ASP A 371 -6.43 7.87 35.02
C ASP A 371 -7.73 8.56 34.56
N TRP A 372 -8.37 8.01 33.53
CA TRP A 372 -9.46 8.71 32.82
C TRP A 372 -10.73 7.88 32.58
N ALA A 373 -10.60 6.55 32.54
CA ALA A 373 -11.75 5.71 32.21
C ALA A 373 -12.68 5.56 33.42
N SER A 374 -13.99 5.71 33.17
CA SER A 374 -15.05 5.52 34.17
C SER A 374 -16.03 4.39 33.83
N SER A 375 -16.05 3.90 32.58
CA SER A 375 -16.86 2.74 32.16
C SER A 375 -16.27 2.00 30.94
N VAL A 376 -16.75 0.78 30.68
CA VAL A 376 -16.23 -0.09 29.60
C VAL A 376 -17.30 -0.99 28.99
N LYS A 377 -17.24 -1.16 27.67
CA LYS A 377 -17.93 -2.25 26.96
C LYS A 377 -16.94 -3.35 26.56
N ILE A 378 -17.31 -4.59 26.85
CA ILE A 378 -16.50 -5.79 26.65
C ILE A 378 -17.28 -6.75 25.74
N PRO A 379 -16.71 -7.16 24.60
CA PRO A 379 -17.33 -8.20 23.77
C PRO A 379 -17.65 -9.47 24.55
N ALA A 380 -18.77 -10.11 24.20
CA ALA A 380 -19.18 -11.35 24.85
C ALA A 380 -18.08 -12.42 24.79
N GLY A 381 -17.81 -13.06 25.93
CA GLY A 381 -16.78 -14.09 26.06
C GLY A 381 -15.35 -13.58 26.18
N TRP A 382 -15.13 -12.26 26.28
CA TRP A 382 -13.82 -11.68 26.54
C TRP A 382 -13.64 -11.36 28.02
N LYS A 383 -12.38 -11.24 28.45
CA LYS A 383 -12.00 -10.85 29.79
C LYS A 383 -10.95 -9.76 29.75
N ILE A 384 -11.09 -8.74 30.58
CA ILE A 384 -10.05 -7.74 30.77
C ILE A 384 -9.49 -7.79 32.18
N ILE A 385 -8.22 -7.41 32.32
CA ILE A 385 -7.56 -7.15 33.60
C ILE A 385 -6.97 -5.74 33.51
N MET A 386 -7.62 -4.79 34.18
CA MET A 386 -7.18 -3.39 34.28
C MET A 386 -6.21 -3.25 35.44
N TYR A 387 -5.23 -2.36 35.29
CA TYR A 387 -4.18 -2.11 36.28
C TYR A 387 -4.08 -0.61 36.58
N ALA A 388 -3.88 -0.29 37.85
CA ALA A 388 -3.77 1.08 38.34
C ALA A 388 -2.53 1.79 37.80
N ASP A 389 -1.45 1.04 37.62
CA ASP A 389 -0.17 1.56 37.16
C ASP A 389 0.19 1.02 35.77
N ASP A 390 1.12 1.69 35.09
CA ASP A 390 1.62 1.23 33.80
C ASP A 390 2.37 -0.11 33.94
N ASN A 391 2.58 -0.80 32.80
CA ASN A 391 3.29 -2.07 32.70
C ASN A 391 2.67 -3.18 33.59
N PHE A 392 1.34 -3.19 33.69
CA PHE A 392 0.54 -4.22 34.35
C PHE A 392 0.86 -4.38 35.84
N SER A 393 1.09 -3.26 36.52
CA SER A 393 1.45 -3.21 37.93
C SER A 393 0.39 -2.49 38.79
N GLY A 394 0.59 -2.50 40.11
CA GLY A 394 -0.35 -1.90 41.05
C GLY A 394 -1.63 -2.70 41.29
N THR A 395 -2.66 -2.01 41.78
CA THR A 395 -3.99 -2.59 42.01
C THR A 395 -4.60 -3.04 40.69
N SER A 396 -5.30 -4.19 40.67
CA SER A 396 -5.91 -4.71 39.45
C SER A 396 -7.38 -5.08 39.61
N TRP A 397 -8.12 -4.99 38.50
CA TRP A 397 -9.55 -5.32 38.42
C TRP A 397 -9.80 -6.21 37.21
N THR A 398 -10.53 -7.30 37.43
CA THR A 398 -10.90 -8.23 36.35
C THR A 398 -12.38 -8.08 36.01
N LEU A 399 -12.70 -7.89 34.73
CA LEU A 399 -14.07 -7.78 34.23
C LEU A 399 -14.27 -8.74 33.05
N THR A 400 -15.43 -9.39 32.99
CA THR A 400 -15.81 -10.34 31.92
C THR A 400 -17.07 -9.92 31.15
N ALA A 401 -17.59 -8.73 31.45
CA ALA A 401 -18.78 -8.15 30.84
C ALA A 401 -18.72 -6.62 30.97
N ASP A 402 -19.60 -5.94 30.23
CA ASP A 402 -19.76 -4.48 30.31
C ASP A 402 -19.88 -4.01 31.77
N ASN A 403 -19.24 -2.88 32.07
CA ASN A 403 -19.38 -2.23 33.37
C ASN A 403 -19.65 -0.74 33.14
N SER A 404 -20.82 -0.28 33.55
CA SER A 404 -21.28 1.09 33.35
C SER A 404 -20.69 2.08 34.36
N TRP A 405 -20.01 1.64 35.42
CA TRP A 405 -19.45 2.53 36.43
C TRP A 405 -18.33 1.89 37.26
N PHE A 406 -17.10 2.35 37.04
CA PHE A 406 -15.91 1.86 37.74
C PHE A 406 -15.86 2.24 39.22
N GLY A 407 -16.58 3.29 39.63
CA GLY A 407 -16.68 3.65 41.04
C GLY A 407 -17.45 2.64 41.91
N ALA A 408 -18.17 1.69 41.29
CA ALA A 408 -18.81 0.58 42.00
C ALA A 408 -17.88 -0.62 42.26
N LEU A 409 -16.68 -0.61 41.69
CA LEU A 409 -15.68 -1.66 41.94
C LEU A 409 -15.04 -1.47 43.33
N SER A 410 -14.59 -2.57 43.93
CA SER A 410 -13.87 -2.56 45.20
C SER A 410 -12.52 -3.25 45.02
N PRO A 411 -11.38 -2.54 45.19
CA PRO A 411 -11.29 -1.08 45.44
C PRO A 411 -11.83 -0.25 44.26
N ASN A 412 -12.09 1.03 44.49
CA ASN A 412 -12.61 1.93 43.44
C ASN A 412 -11.61 2.04 42.27
N ALA A 413 -12.08 1.83 41.04
CA ALA A 413 -11.26 1.85 39.83
C ALA A 413 -11.45 3.10 38.95
N ASN A 414 -12.30 4.04 39.37
CA ASN A 414 -12.64 5.23 38.60
C ASN A 414 -11.42 6.14 38.45
N ASP A 415 -11.07 6.49 37.22
CA ASP A 415 -9.94 7.36 36.94
C ASP A 415 -8.63 6.82 37.56
N LYS A 416 -8.44 5.50 37.44
CA LYS A 416 -7.23 4.80 37.93
C LYS A 416 -6.53 3.96 36.87
N MET A 417 -7.15 3.66 35.74
CA MET A 417 -6.57 2.70 34.80
C MET A 417 -5.41 3.32 34.03
N SER A 418 -4.24 2.66 34.08
CA SER A 418 -3.03 3.03 33.34
C SER A 418 -2.57 1.94 32.35
N SER A 419 -2.91 0.66 32.58
CA SER A 419 -2.62 -0.44 31.63
C SER A 419 -3.68 -1.55 31.68
N VAL A 420 -3.78 -2.37 30.62
CA VAL A 420 -4.81 -3.43 30.53
C VAL A 420 -4.36 -4.65 29.74
N LYS A 421 -4.76 -5.84 30.21
CA LYS A 421 -4.69 -7.10 29.46
C LYS A 421 -6.09 -7.48 28.99
N ILE A 422 -6.25 -7.81 27.70
CA ILE A 422 -7.52 -8.17 27.06
C ILE A 422 -7.39 -9.59 26.49
N GLN A 423 -8.26 -10.50 26.93
CA GLN A 423 -8.15 -11.97 26.73
C GLN A 423 -9.40 -12.59 26.13
#